data_AF-A0A1M5KCR1-F1
#
_entry.id   AF-A0A1M5KCR1-F1
#
_cell.length_a   1.000
_cell.length_b   1.000
_cell.length_c   1.000
_cell.angle_alpha   90.00
_cell.angle_beta   90.00
_cell.angle_gamma   90.00
#
_symmetry.space_group_name_H-M   'P 1'
#
loop_
_entity.id
_entity.type
_entity.pdbx_description
1 polymer ?
#
loop_
_entity_poly.entity_id
_entity_poly.type
_entity_poly.pdbx_seq_one_letter_code
_entity_poly.pdbx_strand_id
1 'polypeptide(L)' 'MKNKIALTLFLAILAGHSFDQKINVAKLDSLFQILETNNKFMGSIAVFQNGALLFSKSIGMDKIESIKKSRNL' A
#
# COMPACT_ATOMS: atom_id res chain seq x y z
N MET A 1 -42.41 -24.61 9.83
CA MET A 1 -41.17 -24.97 9.11
C MET A 1 -40.78 -23.94 8.05
N LYS A 2 -41.74 -23.41 7.27
CA LYS A 2 -41.53 -22.36 6.25
C LYS A 2 -40.78 -21.11 6.76
N ASN A 3 -41.12 -20.63 7.97
CA ASN A 3 -40.49 -19.44 8.56
C ASN A 3 -39.01 -19.65 8.94
N LYS A 4 -38.62 -20.89 9.28
CA LYS A 4 -37.21 -21.22 9.58
C LYS A 4 -36.37 -21.24 8.30
N ILE A 5 -36.94 -21.74 7.20
CA ILE A 5 -36.29 -21.75 5.88
C ILE A 5 -36.05 -20.32 5.38
N ALA A 6 -37.04 -19.44 5.52
CA ALA A 6 -36.90 -18.03 5.15
C ALA A 6 -35.80 -17.32 5.96
N LEU A 7 -35.71 -17.60 7.26
CA LEU A 7 -34.68 -17.05 8.14
C LEU A 7 -33.27 -17.52 7.75
N THR A 8 -33.10 -18.80 7.46
CA THR A 8 -31.80 -19.36 7.04
C THR A 8 -31.35 -18.75 5.70
N LEU A 9 -32.28 -18.54 4.77
CA LEU A 9 -31.99 -17.93 3.48
C LEU A 9 -31.56 -16.46 3.61
N PHE A 10 -32.21 -15.72 4.52
CA PHE A 10 -31.85 -14.33 4.81
C PHE A 10 -30.44 -14.22 5.43
N LEU A 11 -30.09 -15.10 6.37
CA LEU A 11 -28.73 -15.13 6.94
C LEU A 11 -27.65 -15.48 5.91
N ALA A 12 -27.95 -16.39 4.97
CA ALA A 12 -27.00 -16.79 3.92
C ALA A 12 -26.66 -15.63 2.97
N ILE A 13 -27.63 -14.75 2.67
CA ILE A 13 -27.42 -13.57 1.82
C ILE A 13 -26.52 -12.55 2.53
N LEU A 14 -26.71 -12.35 3.84
CA LEU A 14 -25.88 -11.43 4.63
C LEU A 14 -24.42 -11.89 4.73
N ALA A 15 -24.17 -13.21 4.73
CA ALA A 15 -22.82 -13.77 4.75
C ALA A 15 -22.04 -13.59 3.43
N GLY A 16 -22.72 -13.24 2.33
CA GLY A 16 -22.12 -13.10 0.99
C GLY A 16 -21.40 -11.77 0.74
N HIS A 17 -21.51 -10.79 1.64
CA HIS A 17 -20.83 -9.50 1.48
C HIS A 17 -19.35 -9.60 1.89
N SER A 18 -18.54 -10.13 0.98
CA SER A 18 -17.08 -10.03 1.10
C SER A 18 -16.67 -8.58 0.83
N PHE A 19 -15.98 -7.96 1.79
CA PHE A 19 -15.49 -6.59 1.67
C PHE A 19 -14.38 -6.52 0.62
N ASP A 20 -14.71 -6.04 -0.58
CA ASP A 20 -13.70 -5.61 -1.55
C ASP A 20 -13.24 -4.19 -1.21
N GLN A 21 -12.28 -4.08 -0.29
CA GLN A 21 -11.68 -2.79 0.03
C GLN A 21 -10.76 -2.37 -1.12
N LYS A 22 -11.24 -1.45 -1.95
CA LYS A 22 -10.41 -0.79 -2.97
C LYS A 22 -9.22 -0.10 -2.32
N ILE A 23 -8.04 -0.29 -2.91
CA ILE A 23 -6.83 0.39 -2.45
C ILE A 23 -7.00 1.91 -2.60
N ASN A 24 -6.64 2.66 -1.57
CA ASN A 24 -6.61 4.12 -1.64
C ASN A 24 -5.19 4.57 -2.01
N VAL A 25 -4.94 4.70 -3.31
CA VAL A 25 -3.64 5.11 -3.86
C VAL A 25 -3.23 6.49 -3.34
N ALA A 26 -4.16 7.45 -3.21
CA ALA A 26 -3.87 8.78 -2.71
C ALA A 26 -3.37 8.77 -1.25
N LYS A 27 -3.93 7.87 -0.43
CA LYS A 27 -3.47 7.69 0.96
C LYS A 27 -2.07 7.09 1.03
N LEU A 28 -1.76 6.12 0.16
CA LEU A 28 -0.41 5.57 0.03
C LEU A 28 0.59 6.63 -0.40
N ASP A 29 0.26 7.43 -1.42
CA ASP A 29 1.17 8.47 -1.90
C ASP A 29 1.42 9.54 -0.83
N SER A 30 0.36 10.00 -0.15
CA SER A 30 0.47 10.95 0.97
C SER A 30 1.32 10.40 2.12
N LEU A 31 1.14 9.13 2.49
CA LEU A 31 1.96 8.47 3.51
C LEU A 31 3.44 8.50 3.10
N PHE A 32 3.75 8.05 1.90
CA PHE A 32 5.13 7.96 1.44
C PHE A 32 5.77 9.33 1.21
N GLN A 33 4.99 10.36 0.85
CA GLN A 33 5.44 11.75 0.81
C GLN A 33 5.82 12.28 2.21
N ILE A 34 5.03 11.95 3.24
CA ILE A 34 5.36 12.31 4.62
C ILE A 34 6.65 11.61 5.06
N LEU A 35 6.80 10.32 4.73
CA LEU A 35 8.01 9.56 5.08
C LEU A 35 9.26 10.10 4.36
N GLU A 36 9.15 10.47 3.09
CA GLU A 36 10.21 11.12 2.32
C GLU A 36 10.60 12.46 2.94
N THR A 37 9.63 13.35 3.18
CA THR A 37 9.88 14.69 3.72
C THR A 37 10.54 14.65 5.10
N ASN A 38 10.26 13.61 5.89
CA ASN A 38 10.85 13.42 7.22
C ASN A 38 12.14 12.59 7.23
N ASN A 39 12.69 12.24 6.06
CA ASN A 39 13.86 11.36 5.93
C ASN A 39 13.68 10.02 6.69
N LYS A 40 12.46 9.47 6.68
CA LYS A 40 12.08 8.23 7.37
C LYS A 40 11.96 7.02 6.45
N PHE A 41 12.08 7.22 5.14
CA PHE A 41 12.03 6.14 4.16
C PHE A 41 12.95 6.45 2.98
N MET A 42 13.71 5.43 2.56
CA MET A 42 14.49 5.39 1.32
C MET A 42 14.34 3.99 0.73
N GLY A 43 14.14 3.90 -0.58
CA GLY A 43 13.94 2.66 -1.31
C GLY A 43 12.78 2.74 -2.31
N SER A 44 12.53 1.60 -2.94
CA SER A 44 11.44 1.43 -3.90
C SER A 44 10.35 0.53 -3.32
N ILE A 45 9.09 0.88 -3.59
CA ILE A 45 7.93 0.10 -3.21
C ILE A 45 7.05 -0.14 -4.42
N ALA A 46 6.46 -1.33 -4.50
CA ALA A 46 5.46 -1.69 -5.48
C ALA A 46 4.37 -2.55 -4.82
N VAL A 47 3.10 -2.27 -5.14
CA VAL A 47 1.94 -3.02 -4.65
C VAL A 47 1.24 -3.63 -5.85
N PHE A 48 1.10 -4.96 -5.81
CA PHE A 48 0.39 -5.73 -6.82
C PHE A 48 -0.86 -6.36 -6.20
N GLN A 49 -1.95 -6.40 -6.97
CA GLN A 49 -3.15 -7.16 -6.64
C GLN A 49 -3.58 -7.95 -7.85
N ASN A 50 -3.80 -9.26 -7.68
CA ASN A 50 -4.22 -10.15 -8.77
C ASN A 50 -3.34 -10.04 -10.03
N GLY A 51 -2.03 -9.86 -9.85
CA GLY A 51 -1.06 -9.70 -10.94
C GLY A 51 -1.02 -8.31 -11.58
N ALA A 52 -1.91 -7.39 -11.22
CA ALA A 52 -1.89 -6.01 -11.68
C ALA A 52 -1.08 -5.12 -10.72
N LEU A 53 -0.19 -4.29 -11.27
CA LEU A 53 0.51 -3.25 -10.52
C LEU A 53 -0.48 -2.13 -10.17
N LEU A 54 -0.69 -1.86 -8.89
CA LEU A 54 -1.63 -0.85 -8.39
C LEU A 54 -0.94 0.42 -7.88
N PHE A 55 0.29 0.31 -7.40
CA PHE A 55 1.06 1.45 -6.89
C PHE A 55 2.55 1.16 -7.02
N SER A 56 3.34 2.15 -7.41
CA SER A 56 4.79 2.08 -7.34
C SER A 56 5.37 3.46 -7.01
N LYS A 57 6.38 3.50 -6.14
CA LYS A 57 7.09 4.73 -5.78
C LYS A 57 8.53 4.41 -5.39
N SER A 58 9.46 5.25 -5.83
CA SER A 58 10.88 5.21 -5.43
C SER A 58 11.21 6.51 -4.70
N ILE A 59 11.78 6.40 -3.51
CA ILE A 59 12.11 7.53 -2.63
C ILE A 59 13.58 7.42 -2.22
N GLY A 60 14.28 8.54 -2.20
CA GLY A 60 15.68 8.62 -1.76
C GLY A 60 16.62 9.09 -2.86
N MET A 61 17.89 9.28 -2.48
CA MET A 61 18.95 9.74 -3.37
C MET A 61 19.94 8.60 -3.64
N ASP A 62 20.29 8.37 -4.91
CA ASP A 62 21.28 7.37 -5.35
C ASP A 62 22.73 7.72 -4.98
N LYS A 63 22.97 8.91 -4.42
CA LYS A 63 24.31 9.41 -4.13
C LYS A 63 24.51 9.51 -2.63
N ILE A 64 25.18 8.49 -2.06
CA ILE A 64 26.00 8.72 -0.86
C ILE A 64 26.96 9.83 -1.27
N GLU A 65 26.85 11.02 -0.68
CA GLU A 65 27.83 12.08 -0.86
C GLU A 65 29.21 11.46 -0.68
N SER A 66 29.93 11.31 -1.79
CA SER A 66 31.30 10.89 -1.77
C SER A 66 32.05 12.01 -1.05
N ILE A 67 32.24 11.86 0.26
CA ILE A 67 33.23 12.64 1.02
C ILE A 67 34.60 12.16 0.53
N LYS A 68 34.91 12.44 -0.74
CA LYS A 68 36.23 12.25 -1.33
C LYS A 68 37.06 13.46 -0.93
N LYS A 69 37.32 13.61 0.36
CA LYS A 69 38.40 14.48 0.83
C LYS A 69 39.69 13.67 0.81
N SER A 70 40.18 13.34 -0.39
CA SER A 70 41.60 13.08 -0.56
C SER A 70 42.30 14.43 -0.42
N ARG A 71 42.72 14.77 0.80
CA ARG A 71 43.71 15.80 1.04
C ARG A 71 44.97 15.08 1.49
N ASN A 72 45.76 14.65 0.51
CA ASN A 72 47.19 14.45 0.64
C ASN A 72 47.81 15.18 -0.55
N LEU A 73 48.49 16.29 -0.24
CA LEU A 73 49.66 16.89 -0.89
C LEU A 73 49.88 18.26 -0.20
#